data_AF-A0A523Y651-F1
#
_entry.id   AF-A0A523Y651-F1
#
_cell.length_a   1.000
_cell.length_b   1.000
_cell.length_c   1.000
_cell.angle_alpha   90.00
_cell.angle_beta   90.00
_cell.angle_gamma   90.00
#
_symmetry.space_group_name_H-M   'P 1'
#
loop_
_entity.id
_entity.type
_entity.pdbx_description
1 polymer ?
#
loop_
_entity_poly.entity_id
_entity_poly.type
_entity_poly.pdbx_seq_one_letter_code
_entity_poly.pdbx_strand_id
1 'polypeptide(L)' 'MPKKDLQPLQIYRLLPRTNCKLCGCPTCYAFAFELISRDKRLTDCPDLLKEDF' A
#
# COMPACT_ATOMS: atom_id res chain seq x y z
N MET A 1 -25.75 1.35 -7.47
CA MET A 1 -24.86 0.78 -6.43
C MET A 1 -23.69 1.73 -6.27
N PRO A 2 -23.37 2.21 -5.05
CA PRO A 2 -22.17 3.01 -4.86
C PRO A 2 -20.99 2.14 -5.29
N LYS A 3 -20.14 2.64 -6.19
CA LYS A 3 -18.92 1.95 -6.58
C LYS A 3 -18.19 1.64 -5.29
N LYS A 4 -17.84 0.37 -5.09
CA LYS A 4 -17.07 -0.08 -3.93
C LYS A 4 -15.65 0.43 -4.16
N ASP A 5 -15.46 1.74 -4.01
CA ASP A 5 -14.18 2.40 -4.18
C ASP A 5 -13.23 1.73 -3.18
N LEU A 6 -12.10 1.21 -3.70
CA LEU A 6 -11.08 0.56 -2.90
C LEU A 6 -10.69 1.54 -1.78
N GLN A 7 -11.02 1.20 -0.54
CA GLN A 7 -10.71 2.09 0.57
C GLN A 7 -9.23 1.94 0.95
N PRO A 8 -8.50 3.04 1.21
CA PRO A 8 -7.10 2.98 1.64
C PRO A 8 -6.89 2.05 2.83
N LEU A 9 -7.88 2.01 3.74
CA LEU A 9 -7.87 1.11 4.89
C LEU A 9 -7.88 -0.38 4.52
N GLN A 10 -8.55 -0.77 3.44
CA GLN A 10 -8.58 -2.16 2.99
C GLN A 10 -7.21 -2.57 2.43
N ILE A 11 -6.60 -1.73 1.60
CA ILE A 11 -5.25 -1.98 1.08
C ILE A 11 -4.24 -1.98 2.23
N TYR A 12 -4.33 -1.03 3.16
CA TYR A 12 -3.46 -0.96 4.31
C TYR A 12 -3.43 -2.26 5.15
N ARG A 13 -4.56 -2.97 5.26
CA ARG A 13 -4.63 -4.27 5.95
C ARG A 13 -3.86 -5.39 5.23
N LEU A 14 -3.68 -5.25 3.92
CA LEU A 14 -2.93 -6.16 3.06
C LEU A 14 -1.45 -5.76 2.92
N LEU A 15 -1.01 -4.69 3.58
CA LEU A 15 0.38 -4.26 3.57
C LEU A 15 1.14 -4.77 4.80
N PRO A 16 2.49 -4.80 4.75
CA PRO A 16 3.34 -5.19 5.87
C PRO A 16 3.17 -4.39 7.16
N ARG A 17 2.63 -3.17 7.05
CA ARG A 17 2.41 -2.24 8.19
C ARG A 17 3.69 -1.96 9.00
N THR A 18 4.86 -2.22 8.43
CA THR A 18 6.18 -1.96 9.04
C THR A 18 6.49 -0.46 9.10
N ASN A 19 5.82 0.35 8.27
CA ASN A 19 6.12 1.78 8.08
C ASN A 19 7.61 2.04 7.82
N CYS A 20 8.27 1.13 7.10
CA CYS A 20 9.71 1.13 6.84
C CYS A 20 10.19 2.30 5.96
N LYS A 21 9.28 2.96 5.25
CA LYS A 21 9.54 4.08 4.30
C LYS A 21 10.45 3.72 3.12
N LEU A 22 10.74 2.43 2.90
CA LEU A 22 11.58 1.97 1.79
C LEU A 22 10.95 2.22 0.42
N CYS A 23 9.62 2.31 0.35
CA CYS A 23 8.88 2.68 -0.86
C CYS A 23 8.85 4.20 -1.12
N GLY A 24 9.47 5.01 -0.26
CA GLY A 24 9.46 6.48 -0.32
C GLY A 24 8.19 7.14 0.27
N CYS A 25 7.23 6.35 0.75
CA CYS A 25 6.05 6.86 1.45
C CYS A 25 6.31 7.03 2.96
N PRO A 26 5.75 8.06 3.61
CA PRO A 26 5.98 8.30 5.04
C PRO A 26 5.37 7.22 5.94
N THR A 27 4.32 6.53 5.48
CA THR A 27 3.65 5.42 6.17
C THR A 27 3.13 4.40 5.16
N CYS A 28 2.86 3.17 5.60
CA CYS A 28 2.17 2.16 4.79
C CYS A 28 0.74 2.60 4.43
N TYR A 29 0.08 3.40 5.26
CA TYR A 29 -1.24 3.96 4.94
C TYR A 29 -1.16 4.98 3.81
N ALA A 30 -0.12 5.82 3.80
CA ALA A 30 0.15 6.72 2.67
C ALA A 30 0.42 5.92 1.40
N PHE A 31 1.22 4.85 1.46
CA PHE A 31 1.44 3.96 0.32
C PHE A 31 0.13 3.34 -0.21
N ALA A 32 -0.79 2.95 0.68
CA ALA A 32 -2.12 2.47 0.29
C ALA A 32 -2.94 3.52 -0.47
N PHE A 33 -2.81 4.80 -0.12
CA PHE A 33 -3.46 5.90 -0.85
C PHE A 33 -2.83 6.09 -2.24
N GLU A 34 -1.51 6.12 -2.33
CA GLU A 34 -0.76 6.23 -3.60
C GLU A 34 -1.05 5.06 -4.54
N LEU A 35 -1.25 3.85 -4.01
CA LEU A 35 -1.69 2.68 -4.79
C LEU A 35 -3.08 2.87 -5.40
N ILE A 36 -4.01 3.48 -4.67
CA ILE A 36 -5.37 3.79 -5.17
C ILE A 36 -5.33 4.88 -6.23
N SER A 37 -4.50 5.91 -6.01
CA SER A 37 -4.25 6.99 -6.98
C SER A 37 -3.52 6.49 -8.24
N ARG A 38 -2.93 5.28 -8.19
CA ARG A 38 -2.08 4.67 -9.23
C ARG A 38 -0.75 5.40 -9.45
N ASP A 39 -0.34 6.21 -8.47
CA ASP A 39 0.96 6.89 -8.46
C ASP A 39 2.09 5.94 -8.06
N LYS A 40 1.76 4.88 -7.32
CA LYS A 40 2.68 3.81 -6.91
C LYS A 40 2.20 2.44 -7.40
N ARG A 41 3.12 1.49 -7.48
CA ARG A 41 2.89 0.08 -7.79
C ARG A 41 3.25 -0.80 -6.60
N LEU A 42 2.67 -2.00 -6.52
CA LEU A 42 2.99 -2.99 -5.47
C LEU A 42 4.48 -3.33 -5.44
N THR A 43 5.13 -3.34 -6.61
CA THR A 43 6.57 -3.56 -6.77
C THR A 43 7.45 -2.48 -6.15
N ASP A 44 6.89 -1.31 -5.83
CA ASP A 44 7.64 -0.23 -5.17
C ASP A 44 7.81 -0.47 -3.66
N CYS A 45 7.17 -1.49 -3.10
CA CYS A 45 7.32 -1.87 -1.69
C CYS A 45 8.21 -3.11 -1.56
N PRO A 46 9.49 -2.97 -1.16
CA PRO A 46 10.42 -4.11 -1.07
C PRO A 46 9.96 -5.16 -0.06
N ASP A 47 9.32 -4.73 1.03
CA ASP A 47 8.79 -5.66 2.05
C ASP A 47 7.57 -6.45 1.55
N LEU A 48 6.81 -5.91 0.60
CA LEU A 48 5.66 -6.60 0.00
C LEU A 48 6.12 -7.65 -1.04
N LEU A 49 7.34 -7.55 -1.54
CA LEU A 49 7.91 -8.48 -2.52
C LEU A 49 8.63 -9.67 -1.89
N LYS A 50 8.76 -9.70 -0.56
CA LYS A 50 9.36 -10.83 0.16
C LYS A 50 8.37 -11.98 0.17
N GLU A 51 8.86 -13.19 -0.07
CA GLU A 51 8.04 -14.41 -0.13
C GLU A 51 7.28 -14.72 1.18
N ASP A 52 7.73 -14.14 2.31
CA ASP A 52 7.12 -14.28 3.62
C ASP A 52 5.92 -13.34 3.88
N PHE A 53 5.49 -12.56 2.88
CA PHE A 53 4.40 -11.59 3.01
C PHE A 53 3.26 -11.77 1.99
#